data_AF-A0A0H2KH67-F1
#
_entry.id   AF-A0A0H2KH67-F1
#
_cell.length_a   1.000
_cell.length_b   1.000
_cell.length_c   1.000
_cell.angle_alpha   90.00
_cell.angle_beta   90.00
_cell.angle_gamma   90.00
#
_symmetry.space_group_name_H-M   'P 1'
#
loop_
_entity.id
_entity.type
_entity.pdbx_description
1 polymer ?
#
loop_
_entity_poly.entity_id
_entity_poly.type
_entity_poly.pdbx_seq_one_letter_code
_entity_poly.pdbx_strand_id
1 'polypeptide(L)'
;MLEKVKGLFRRDEEQAGGGRPSARLVDALKVLAVESPGLADRAVAYVHRGEGPEVLLELEVLRGGDAEALLGRPGQSGIYSWTTPAQDERLKAAVPGWTSAKAVTARSNLYTLSDSVTIPELVRLGRVLSAVSSEVDRERPTDPRWLTVLVNDMSRRANDRRKGKNGKQAPDRWTPDLLVALAVEGGVPEADAPAVVLRELFERPTSSGWASRHLGPALLGGPARDFVVAHVDVATQALPGVSAAGRTELVELVASDPAATDALSPLLARLAADTSKGVREAAVAAVAQLPGERQREILTPLLTALPPSRLGTVVTRLAQVDGGLADLERAAEQSTGARATLLRDTVERARVLDAAQEDEPTIDVPPYEPLPETVLGDEFVQAARAAIDTALERARAEQAAHAGKGKGDDDGWPRWRRQAVEQDLKELPGITDDDLRIFAAFLSGTSTRRPGGVAMRRLSAPGVFSRLPGITLLHRLRLQANEARGHSERFGWYRLNEGDMLDVDLRVLDEALRRIGRDDSEALIDELYFSTWWAMDTVTPENAWPYYAGRLDRLAAALDDRERTYGTTKPARA
;
A
#
# COMPACT_ATOMS: atom_id res chain seq x y z
N MET A 1 -13.83 -22.72 23.45
CA MET A 1 -13.02 -21.90 22.51
C MET A 1 -11.87 -21.21 23.24
N LEU A 2 -12.12 -20.52 24.35
CA LEU A 2 -11.11 -19.99 25.29
C LEU A 2 -10.03 -21.02 25.69
N GLU A 3 -10.40 -22.28 25.97
CA GLU A 3 -9.44 -23.36 26.30
C GLU A 3 -8.45 -23.69 25.16
N LYS A 4 -8.84 -23.50 23.90
CA LYS A 4 -7.97 -23.76 22.74
C LYS A 4 -6.92 -22.66 22.56
N VAL A 5 -7.26 -21.42 22.93
CA VAL A 5 -6.34 -20.27 22.96
C VAL A 5 -5.43 -20.32 24.19
N LYS A 6 -5.95 -20.69 25.36
CA LYS A 6 -5.13 -20.92 26.58
C LYS A 6 -4.01 -21.95 26.35
N GLY A 7 -4.26 -22.97 25.55
CA GLY A 7 -3.25 -23.98 25.16
C GLY A 7 -2.05 -23.41 24.38
N LEU A 8 -2.20 -22.30 23.66
CA LEU A 8 -1.10 -21.59 22.97
C LEU A 8 -0.22 -20.76 23.92
N PHE A 9 -0.69 -20.51 25.16
CA PHE A 9 -0.02 -19.68 26.16
C PHE A 9 0.28 -20.42 27.46
N ARG A 10 0.20 -21.77 27.46
CA ARG A 10 0.49 -22.60 28.64
C ARG A 10 1.98 -22.51 28.99
N ARG A 11 2.35 -21.48 29.77
CA ARG A 11 2.99 -21.82 31.04
C ARG A 11 1.88 -22.50 31.84
N ASP A 12 2.14 -23.72 32.30
CA ASP A 12 1.30 -24.33 33.32
C ASP A 12 0.99 -23.26 34.37
N GLU A 13 -0.29 -22.96 34.60
CA GLU A 13 -0.73 -21.95 35.56
C GLU A 13 -0.19 -22.27 36.98
N GLU A 14 0.29 -23.50 37.20
CA GLU A 14 1.05 -23.93 38.38
C GLU A 14 2.47 -23.30 38.51
N GLN A 15 3.01 -22.64 37.47
CA GLN A 15 4.25 -21.87 37.50
C GLN A 15 4.05 -20.34 37.54
N ALA A 16 2.82 -19.86 37.78
CA ALA A 16 2.53 -18.42 37.86
C ALA A 16 3.11 -17.73 39.12
N GLY A 17 3.68 -18.48 40.07
CA GLY A 17 4.40 -17.94 41.22
C GLY A 17 5.91 -18.14 41.13
N GLY A 18 6.67 -17.14 40.67
CA GLY A 18 8.11 -17.03 41.02
C GLY A 18 9.16 -16.91 39.90
N GLY A 19 8.83 -16.40 38.72
CA GLY A 19 9.83 -16.10 37.67
C GLY A 19 10.30 -14.65 37.67
N ARG A 20 11.54 -14.38 37.23
CA ARG A 20 12.00 -13.02 36.87
C ARG A 20 11.29 -12.55 35.58
N PRO A 21 11.04 -11.25 35.38
CA PRO A 21 10.48 -10.74 34.12
C PRO A 21 11.40 -11.12 32.96
N SER A 22 10.81 -11.36 31.78
CA SER A 22 11.62 -11.68 30.60
C SER A 22 12.54 -10.51 30.24
N ALA A 23 13.76 -10.80 29.78
CA ALA A 23 14.70 -9.76 29.35
C ALA A 23 14.10 -8.84 28.27
N ARG A 24 13.24 -9.39 27.40
CA ARG A 24 12.52 -8.62 26.39
C ARG A 24 11.54 -7.62 26.98
N LEU A 25 10.82 -8.00 28.04
CA LEU A 25 9.91 -7.08 28.74
C LEU A 25 10.67 -5.96 29.43
N VAL A 26 11.78 -6.30 30.09
CA VAL A 26 12.68 -5.31 30.71
C VAL A 26 13.20 -4.33 29.66
N ASP A 27 13.72 -4.84 28.55
CA ASP A 27 14.25 -4.03 27.45
C ASP A 27 13.16 -3.16 26.78
N ALA A 28 11.94 -3.68 26.63
CA ALA A 28 10.83 -2.96 25.99
C ALA A 28 10.40 -1.69 26.74
N LEU A 29 10.52 -1.69 28.07
CA LEU A 29 10.09 -0.58 28.94
C LEU A 29 11.27 0.21 29.52
N LYS A 30 12.50 -0.17 29.18
CA LYS A 30 13.73 0.42 29.74
C LYS A 30 13.84 1.92 29.54
N VAL A 31 13.28 2.44 28.44
CA VAL A 31 13.31 3.88 28.13
C VAL A 31 12.55 4.75 29.13
N LEU A 32 11.64 4.18 29.91
CA LEU A 32 10.93 4.91 30.96
C LEU A 32 11.88 5.41 32.07
N ALA A 33 13.10 4.86 32.16
CA ALA A 33 14.13 5.37 33.07
C ALA A 33 14.58 6.81 32.76
N VAL A 34 14.23 7.36 31.59
CA VAL A 34 14.49 8.76 31.23
C VAL A 34 13.70 9.74 32.10
N GLU A 35 12.52 9.34 32.57
CA GLU A 35 11.59 10.25 33.27
C GLU A 35 11.87 10.31 34.77
N SER A 36 12.06 9.15 35.41
CA SER A 36 12.45 9.08 36.82
C SER A 36 13.16 7.77 37.17
N PRO A 37 14.09 7.79 38.16
CA PRO A 37 14.72 6.58 38.65
C PRO A 37 13.70 5.52 39.11
N GLY A 38 13.87 4.29 38.62
CA GLY A 38 13.01 3.15 38.98
C GLY A 38 11.64 3.10 38.29
N LEU A 39 11.26 4.08 37.46
CA LEU A 39 9.98 4.04 36.73
C LEU A 39 9.89 2.83 35.80
N ALA A 40 10.98 2.53 35.08
CA ALA A 40 11.06 1.35 34.22
C ALA A 40 10.83 0.05 35.00
N ASP A 41 11.43 -0.10 36.19
CA ASP A 41 11.29 -1.31 37.01
C ASP A 41 9.86 -1.46 37.55
N ARG A 42 9.23 -0.36 37.98
CA ARG A 42 7.81 -0.37 38.40
C ARG A 42 6.88 -0.72 37.26
N ALA A 43 7.09 -0.14 36.07
CA ALA A 43 6.30 -0.47 34.89
C ALA A 43 6.46 -1.95 34.48
N VAL A 44 7.68 -2.50 34.57
CA VAL A 44 7.94 -3.93 34.32
C VAL A 44 7.25 -4.80 35.37
N ALA A 45 7.30 -4.45 36.66
CA ALA A 45 6.62 -5.18 37.73
C ALA A 45 5.10 -5.18 37.53
N TYR A 46 4.54 -4.05 37.13
CA TYR A 46 3.13 -3.93 36.76
C TYR A 46 2.80 -4.83 35.57
N VAL A 47 3.53 -4.77 34.47
CA VAL A 47 3.21 -5.62 33.31
C VAL A 47 3.35 -7.10 33.65
N HIS A 48 4.45 -7.50 34.31
CA HIS A 48 4.74 -8.90 34.61
C HIS A 48 3.76 -9.51 35.62
N ARG A 49 3.48 -8.81 36.74
CA ARG A 49 2.75 -9.36 37.90
C ARG A 49 1.47 -8.62 38.27
N GLY A 50 1.21 -7.46 37.67
CA GLY A 50 0.11 -6.58 38.07
C GLY A 50 0.38 -5.78 39.35
N GLU A 51 1.62 -5.78 39.84
CA GLU A 51 2.02 -5.05 41.04
C GLU A 51 2.16 -3.55 40.76
N GLY A 52 1.81 -2.71 41.73
CA GLY A 52 1.99 -1.25 41.65
C GLY A 52 1.18 -0.55 40.55
N PRO A 53 -0.15 -0.74 40.46
CA PRO A 53 -0.98 -0.10 39.42
C PRO A 53 -0.94 1.43 39.42
N GLU A 54 -0.55 2.06 40.53
CA GLU A 54 -0.32 3.50 40.66
C GLU A 54 0.69 4.04 39.65
N VAL A 55 1.58 3.19 39.11
CA VAL A 55 2.51 3.58 38.03
C VAL A 55 1.77 4.09 36.79
N LEU A 56 0.54 3.62 36.55
CA LEU A 56 -0.27 4.12 35.43
C LEU A 56 -0.62 5.60 35.62
N LEU A 57 -0.98 6.02 36.83
CA LEU A 57 -1.28 7.43 37.12
C LEU A 57 -0.04 8.31 36.95
N GLU A 58 1.14 7.81 37.36
CA GLU A 58 2.42 8.49 37.11
C GLU A 58 2.68 8.66 35.61
N LEU A 59 2.45 7.61 34.81
CA LEU A 59 2.62 7.63 33.35
C LEU A 59 1.61 8.55 32.65
N GLU A 60 0.39 8.69 33.17
CA GLU A 60 -0.61 9.62 32.64
C GLU A 60 -0.19 11.09 32.78
N VAL A 61 0.54 11.43 33.84
CA VAL A 61 1.10 12.78 34.02
C VAL A 61 2.17 13.08 32.96
N LEU A 62 2.84 12.05 32.44
CA LEU A 62 3.90 12.15 31.44
C LEU A 62 3.38 12.07 29.99
N ARG A 63 2.06 12.01 29.81
CA ARG A 63 1.40 11.89 28.50
C ARG A 63 1.81 13.01 27.55
N GLY A 64 2.12 12.67 26.30
CA GLY A 64 2.61 13.67 25.32
C GLY A 64 4.11 13.99 25.43
N GLY A 65 4.78 13.45 26.45
CA GLY A 65 6.17 13.77 26.78
C GLY A 65 7.21 12.89 26.09
N ASP A 66 8.41 12.88 26.67
CA ASP A 66 9.56 12.14 26.15
C ASP A 66 9.31 10.62 26.15
N ALA A 67 8.67 10.08 27.20
CA ALA A 67 8.28 8.68 27.28
C ALA A 67 7.48 8.21 26.06
N GLU A 68 6.49 8.99 25.62
CA GLU A 68 5.68 8.67 24.44
C GLU A 68 6.55 8.65 23.17
N ALA A 69 7.38 9.69 22.98
CA ALA A 69 8.26 9.79 21.81
C ALA A 69 9.29 8.65 21.76
N LEU A 70 9.90 8.30 22.89
CA LEU A 70 10.92 7.26 23.02
C LEU A 70 10.35 5.84 22.93
N LEU A 71 9.09 5.63 23.34
CA LEU A 71 8.33 4.41 23.06
C LEU A 71 7.85 4.35 21.60
N GLY A 72 8.05 5.42 20.83
CA GLY A 72 7.69 5.50 19.43
C GLY A 72 6.21 5.75 19.19
N ARG A 73 5.53 6.49 20.08
CA ARG A 73 4.11 6.91 19.92
C ARG A 73 3.17 5.72 19.67
N PRO A 74 3.01 4.82 20.66
CA PRO A 74 2.29 3.55 20.47
C PRO A 74 0.81 3.71 20.13
N GLY A 75 0.18 4.85 20.49
CA GLY A 75 -1.19 5.16 20.09
C GLY A 75 -1.37 5.53 18.61
N GLN A 76 -0.30 5.85 17.89
CA GLN A 76 -0.34 6.26 16.49
C GLN A 76 0.00 5.10 15.54
N SER A 77 -0.63 5.12 14.37
CA SER A 77 -0.60 4.08 13.34
C SER A 77 0.33 4.39 12.15
N GLY A 78 0.97 5.56 12.16
CA GLY A 78 1.91 6.00 11.14
C GLY A 78 3.26 5.25 11.15
N ILE A 79 3.92 5.17 10.00
CA ILE A 79 5.24 4.52 9.83
C ILE A 79 6.35 5.23 10.61
N TYR A 80 6.31 6.56 10.66
CA TYR A 80 7.43 7.37 11.16
C TYR A 80 7.12 7.97 12.53
N SER A 81 8.05 7.78 13.46
CA SER A 81 8.12 8.51 14.72
C SER A 81 9.52 9.11 14.81
N TRP A 82 9.59 10.41 15.07
CA TRP A 82 10.85 11.14 15.22
C TRP A 82 11.06 11.48 16.69
N THR A 83 12.29 11.30 17.15
CA THR A 83 12.80 11.86 18.40
C THR A 83 13.64 13.09 18.09
N THR A 84 13.65 14.05 18.99
CA THR A 84 14.53 15.21 18.90
C THR A 84 15.95 14.84 19.38
N PRO A 85 17.00 15.56 18.96
CA PRO A 85 18.34 15.33 19.49
C PRO A 85 18.41 15.43 21.02
N ALA A 86 17.64 16.32 21.63
CA ALA A 86 17.56 16.48 23.08
C ALA A 86 16.95 15.25 23.79
N GLN A 87 15.99 14.58 23.15
CA GLN A 87 15.42 13.32 23.65
C GLN A 87 16.42 12.18 23.54
N ASP A 88 17.16 12.11 22.42
CA ASP A 88 18.19 11.09 22.22
C ASP A 88 19.36 11.25 23.21
N GLU A 89 19.79 12.48 23.51
CA GLU A 89 20.83 12.73 24.53
C GLU A 89 20.34 12.35 25.95
N ARG A 90 19.09 12.68 26.29
CA ARG A 90 18.49 12.25 27.57
C ARG A 90 18.41 10.72 27.68
N LEU A 91 18.04 10.04 26.59
CA LEU A 91 18.06 8.57 26.55
C LEU A 91 19.47 8.01 26.75
N LYS A 92 20.49 8.55 26.07
CA LYS A 92 21.88 8.08 26.23
C LYS A 92 22.39 8.27 27.66
N ALA A 93 22.02 9.36 28.31
CA ALA A 93 22.39 9.65 29.70
C ALA A 93 21.73 8.69 30.68
N ALA A 94 20.42 8.45 30.54
CA ALA A 94 19.67 7.55 31.44
C ALA A 94 19.97 6.07 31.18
N VAL A 95 20.21 5.70 29.91
CA VAL A 95 20.40 4.32 29.48
C VAL A 95 21.58 4.22 28.50
N PRO A 96 22.84 4.14 28.99
CA PRO A 96 24.02 4.09 28.14
C PRO A 96 23.96 2.97 27.08
N GLY A 97 24.29 3.31 25.83
CA GLY A 97 24.29 2.39 24.70
C GLY A 97 22.94 2.19 24.02
N TRP A 98 21.88 2.87 24.48
CA TRP A 98 20.55 2.86 23.86
C TRP A 98 20.37 4.02 22.88
N THR A 99 19.51 3.78 21.89
CA THR A 99 19.05 4.76 20.91
C THR A 99 17.53 4.65 20.78
N SER A 100 16.87 5.69 20.29
CA SER A 100 15.43 5.68 20.01
C SER A 100 15.04 4.51 19.09
N ALA A 101 15.85 4.22 18.07
CA ALA A 101 15.66 3.06 17.19
C ALA A 101 15.75 1.71 17.93
N LYS A 102 16.71 1.55 18.86
CA LYS A 102 16.82 0.34 19.69
C LYS A 102 15.62 0.19 20.63
N ALA A 103 15.13 1.28 21.20
CA ALA A 103 13.95 1.29 22.06
C ALA A 103 12.70 0.79 21.35
N VAL A 104 12.38 1.39 20.21
CA VAL A 104 11.25 0.97 19.38
C VAL A 104 11.39 -0.50 18.95
N THR A 105 12.61 -0.92 18.61
CA THR A 105 12.90 -2.32 18.24
C THR A 105 12.70 -3.29 19.41
N ALA A 106 13.17 -2.94 20.61
CA ALA A 106 13.03 -3.76 21.81
C ALA A 106 11.56 -3.97 22.17
N ARG A 107 10.77 -2.90 22.21
CA ARG A 107 9.33 -2.96 22.41
C ARG A 107 8.64 -3.81 21.34
N SER A 108 8.96 -3.56 20.08
CA SER A 108 8.43 -4.32 18.94
C SER A 108 8.70 -5.83 19.01
N ASN A 109 9.77 -6.26 19.68
CA ASN A 109 10.12 -7.68 19.81
C ASN A 109 9.20 -8.42 20.79
N LEU A 110 8.45 -7.73 21.65
CA LEU A 110 7.40 -8.34 22.48
C LEU A 110 6.32 -9.03 21.64
N TYR A 111 6.10 -8.54 20.42
CA TYR A 111 5.07 -9.05 19.51
C TYR A 111 5.54 -10.22 18.64
N THR A 112 6.81 -10.63 18.75
CA THR A 112 7.40 -11.69 17.91
C THR A 112 7.49 -13.06 18.56
N LEU A 113 7.35 -14.11 17.72
CA LEU A 113 7.35 -15.55 18.03
C LEU A 113 8.53 -15.99 18.91
N SER A 114 8.28 -16.07 20.23
CA SER A 114 8.85 -17.02 21.21
C SER A 114 8.28 -16.72 22.60
N ASP A 115 7.39 -17.60 23.07
CA ASP A 115 6.77 -17.89 24.38
C ASP A 115 7.12 -17.08 25.66
N SER A 116 7.16 -15.74 25.61
CA SER A 116 7.49 -14.95 26.81
C SER A 116 6.45 -13.95 27.30
N VAL A 117 5.31 -13.76 26.60
CA VAL A 117 4.30 -12.76 27.00
C VAL A 117 2.92 -13.41 27.03
N THR A 118 2.33 -13.46 28.21
CA THR A 118 0.99 -13.99 28.48
C THR A 118 -0.11 -12.98 28.12
N ILE A 119 -1.35 -13.45 28.02
CA ILE A 119 -2.53 -12.60 27.78
C ILE A 119 -2.66 -11.48 28.85
N PRO A 120 -2.56 -11.76 30.17
CA PRO A 120 -2.58 -10.70 31.19
C PRO A 120 -1.43 -9.70 31.07
N GLU A 121 -0.23 -10.14 30.68
CA GLU A 121 0.90 -9.25 30.43
C GLU A 121 0.65 -8.34 29.22
N LEU A 122 0.04 -8.83 28.14
CA LEU A 122 -0.32 -8.01 26.98
C LEU A 122 -1.38 -6.96 27.30
N VAL A 123 -2.39 -7.33 28.11
CA VAL A 123 -3.41 -6.37 28.59
C VAL A 123 -2.75 -5.26 29.42
N ARG A 124 -1.91 -5.63 30.39
CA ARG A 124 -1.20 -4.65 31.24
C ARG A 124 -0.21 -3.82 30.45
N LEU A 125 0.47 -4.40 29.45
CA LEU A 125 1.29 -3.66 28.50
C LEU A 125 0.46 -2.62 27.73
N GLY A 126 -0.69 -3.02 27.19
CA GLY A 126 -1.61 -2.10 26.51
C GLY A 126 -2.02 -0.92 27.40
N ARG A 127 -2.27 -1.17 28.69
CA ARG A 127 -2.58 -0.12 29.68
C ARG A 127 -1.40 0.84 29.91
N VAL A 128 -0.18 0.32 30.04
CA VAL A 128 1.05 1.15 30.15
C VAL A 128 1.23 2.03 28.93
N LEU A 129 1.12 1.45 27.72
CA LEU A 129 1.25 2.20 26.47
C LEU A 129 0.14 3.24 26.31
N SER A 130 -1.08 2.91 26.74
CA SER A 130 -2.20 3.84 26.71
C SER A 130 -2.00 5.02 27.66
N ALA A 131 -1.50 4.78 28.88
CA ALA A 131 -1.29 5.81 29.88
C ALA A 131 -0.43 6.97 29.35
N VAL A 132 0.66 6.63 28.64
CA VAL A 132 1.59 7.61 28.05
C VAL A 132 1.15 8.19 26.70
N SER A 133 0.23 7.54 25.99
CA SER A 133 -0.19 7.99 24.65
C SER A 133 -1.05 9.24 24.75
N SER A 134 -0.67 10.33 24.07
CA SER A 134 -1.48 11.56 24.00
C SER A 134 -2.58 11.46 22.95
N GLU A 135 -2.22 10.99 21.75
CA GLU A 135 -3.14 10.77 20.64
C GLU A 135 -3.28 9.27 20.35
N VAL A 136 -4.52 8.84 20.12
CA VAL A 136 -4.81 7.45 19.74
C VAL A 136 -5.60 7.46 18.44
N ASP A 137 -4.97 6.97 17.38
CA ASP A 137 -5.62 6.84 16.08
C ASP A 137 -6.76 5.83 16.21
N ARG A 138 -7.92 6.14 15.61
CA ARG A 138 -9.12 5.29 15.60
C ARG A 138 -9.80 5.13 16.96
N GLU A 139 -9.46 5.99 17.93
CA GLU A 139 -10.07 5.95 19.26
C GLU A 139 -11.58 6.10 19.18
N ARG A 140 -12.28 5.18 19.84
CA ARG A 140 -13.73 5.17 19.98
C ARG A 140 -14.09 5.31 21.44
N PRO A 141 -15.00 6.23 21.82
CA PRO A 141 -15.41 6.38 23.22
C PRO A 141 -15.98 5.12 23.85
N THR A 142 -16.53 4.21 23.04
CA THR A 142 -17.16 2.96 23.49
C THR A 142 -16.19 1.80 23.65
N ASP A 143 -15.00 1.90 23.05
CA ASP A 143 -14.04 0.78 23.02
C ASP A 143 -12.90 1.05 24.01
N PRO A 144 -12.32 0.00 24.64
CA PRO A 144 -11.23 0.21 25.59
C PRO A 144 -10.01 0.82 24.88
N ARG A 145 -9.70 2.09 25.22
CA ARG A 145 -8.56 2.84 24.65
C ARG A 145 -7.25 2.07 24.63
N TRP A 146 -6.98 1.28 25.68
CA TRP A 146 -5.77 0.47 25.78
C TRP A 146 -5.67 -0.63 24.72
N LEU A 147 -6.81 -1.17 24.27
CA LEU A 147 -6.86 -2.19 23.24
C LEU A 147 -6.56 -1.57 21.88
N THR A 148 -7.16 -0.41 21.57
CA THR A 148 -6.86 0.35 20.34
C THR A 148 -5.37 0.70 20.25
N VAL A 149 -4.78 1.16 21.35
CA VAL A 149 -3.33 1.45 21.44
C VAL A 149 -2.50 0.19 21.21
N LEU A 150 -2.81 -0.92 21.87
CA LEU A 150 -2.09 -2.18 21.69
C LEU A 150 -2.17 -2.67 20.23
N VAL A 151 -3.35 -2.58 19.61
CA VAL A 151 -3.57 -2.95 18.21
C VAL A 151 -2.76 -2.03 17.29
N ASN A 152 -2.83 -0.70 17.43
CA ASN A 152 -2.03 0.24 16.65
C ASN A 152 -0.53 -0.08 16.75
N ASP A 153 -0.07 -0.29 17.98
CA ASP A 153 1.33 -0.53 18.29
C ASP A 153 1.88 -1.83 17.67
N MET A 154 1.07 -2.90 17.71
CA MET A 154 1.40 -4.17 17.07
C MET A 154 1.34 -4.08 15.53
N SER A 155 0.31 -3.43 15.00
CA SER A 155 0.05 -3.27 13.56
C SER A 155 1.21 -2.65 12.80
N ARG A 156 1.78 -1.60 13.38
CA ARG A 156 2.90 -0.86 12.82
C ARG A 156 4.05 -1.79 12.46
N ARG A 157 4.35 -2.75 13.35
CA ARG A 157 5.51 -3.63 13.16
C ARG A 157 5.23 -4.86 12.31
N ALA A 158 4.04 -5.46 12.41
CA ALA A 158 3.66 -6.60 11.57
C ALA A 158 3.79 -6.25 10.08
N ASN A 159 3.40 -5.03 9.71
CA ASN A 159 3.56 -4.51 8.36
C ASN A 159 5.04 -4.27 7.96
N ASP A 160 5.90 -3.76 8.85
CA ASP A 160 7.33 -3.52 8.54
C ASP A 160 8.10 -4.82 8.27
N ARG A 161 7.66 -5.96 8.80
CA ARG A 161 8.27 -7.26 8.50
C ARG A 161 7.85 -7.78 7.12
N ARG A 162 6.61 -7.54 6.68
CA ARG A 162 6.08 -7.99 5.38
C ARG A 162 6.81 -7.41 4.16
N LYS A 163 7.37 -6.19 4.25
CA LYS A 163 8.11 -5.54 3.14
C LYS A 163 9.63 -5.82 3.11
N GLY A 164 10.16 -6.61 4.04
CA GLY A 164 11.58 -7.01 4.01
C GLY A 164 11.81 -8.12 2.99
N LYS A 165 12.97 -8.13 2.32
CA LYS A 165 13.39 -9.18 1.36
C LYS A 165 13.32 -10.64 1.89
N ASN A 166 13.20 -10.81 3.21
CA ASN A 166 13.05 -12.09 3.92
C ASN A 166 11.90 -12.04 4.96
N GLY A 167 10.88 -11.23 4.71
CA GLY A 167 9.83 -10.91 5.67
C GLY A 167 8.98 -12.13 6.04
N LYS A 168 9.26 -12.75 7.20
CA LYS A 168 8.29 -13.64 7.85
C LYS A 168 6.99 -12.85 8.03
N GLN A 169 5.87 -13.45 7.63
CA GLN A 169 4.52 -12.87 7.73
C GLN A 169 4.24 -12.38 9.16
N ALA A 170 3.16 -11.59 9.34
CA ALA A 170 2.70 -11.22 10.68
C ALA A 170 2.74 -12.47 11.57
N PRO A 171 3.38 -12.42 12.76
CA PRO A 171 3.61 -13.64 13.50
C PRO A 171 2.28 -14.35 13.77
N ASP A 172 2.17 -15.62 13.33
CA ASP A 172 0.97 -16.48 13.22
C ASP A 172 0.02 -16.51 14.45
N ARG A 173 0.45 -15.95 15.59
CA ARG A 173 -0.30 -15.92 16.85
C ARG A 173 -1.33 -14.78 16.95
N TRP A 174 -1.20 -13.71 16.17
CA TRP A 174 -2.13 -12.58 16.25
C TRP A 174 -3.37 -12.89 15.43
N THR A 175 -4.39 -13.41 16.10
CA THR A 175 -5.68 -13.78 15.51
C THR A 175 -6.81 -12.98 16.14
N PRO A 176 -7.98 -12.87 15.48
CA PRO A 176 -9.17 -12.28 16.10
C PRO A 176 -9.52 -12.93 17.45
N ASP A 177 -9.36 -14.25 17.57
CA ASP A 177 -9.58 -14.98 18.83
C ASP A 177 -8.65 -14.53 19.96
N LEU A 178 -7.38 -14.24 19.67
CA LEU A 178 -6.47 -13.66 20.66
C LEU A 178 -6.95 -12.26 21.08
N LEU A 179 -7.42 -11.45 20.14
CA LEU A 179 -7.95 -10.12 20.46
C LEU A 179 -9.21 -10.21 21.33
N VAL A 180 -10.07 -11.21 21.10
CA VAL A 180 -11.23 -11.49 21.97
C VAL A 180 -10.76 -11.84 23.37
N ALA A 181 -9.79 -12.76 23.51
CA ALA A 181 -9.25 -13.15 24.80
C ALA A 181 -8.60 -11.98 25.55
N LEU A 182 -7.88 -11.09 24.84
CA LEU A 182 -7.31 -9.87 25.39
C LEU A 182 -8.41 -8.90 25.87
N ALA A 183 -9.46 -8.68 25.06
CA ALA A 183 -10.56 -7.81 25.41
C ALA A 183 -11.27 -8.30 26.68
N VAL A 184 -11.56 -9.61 26.78
CA VAL A 184 -12.20 -10.23 27.95
C VAL A 184 -11.32 -10.12 29.19
N GLU A 185 -10.04 -10.49 29.10
CA GLU A 185 -9.08 -10.33 30.21
C GLU A 185 -8.98 -8.86 30.66
N GLY A 186 -9.07 -7.92 29.72
CA GLY A 186 -9.01 -6.49 30.00
C GLY A 186 -10.30 -5.88 30.57
N GLY A 187 -11.36 -6.66 30.72
CA GLY A 187 -12.62 -6.27 31.37
C GLY A 187 -13.79 -6.01 30.42
N VAL A 188 -13.67 -6.31 29.12
CA VAL A 188 -14.82 -6.29 28.20
C VAL A 188 -15.70 -7.51 28.49
N PRO A 189 -17.03 -7.36 28.65
CA PRO A 189 -17.91 -8.50 28.78
C PRO A 189 -17.76 -9.48 27.61
N GLU A 190 -17.75 -10.79 27.88
CA GLU A 190 -17.52 -11.82 26.86
C GLU A 190 -18.50 -11.72 25.67
N ALA A 191 -19.74 -11.32 25.94
CA ALA A 191 -20.76 -11.11 24.91
C ALA A 191 -20.45 -9.91 23.98
N ASP A 192 -19.74 -8.90 24.47
CA ASP A 192 -19.43 -7.68 23.73
C ASP A 192 -18.08 -7.74 23.02
N ALA A 193 -17.19 -8.65 23.44
CA ALA A 193 -15.83 -8.76 22.94
C ALA A 193 -15.72 -8.96 21.42
N PRO A 194 -16.55 -9.81 20.75
CA PRO A 194 -16.51 -9.93 19.29
C PRO A 194 -16.82 -8.61 18.58
N ALA A 195 -17.77 -7.82 19.10
CA ALA A 195 -18.14 -6.54 18.48
C ALA A 195 -17.00 -5.52 18.59
N VAL A 196 -16.31 -5.47 19.74
CA VAL A 196 -15.12 -4.63 19.94
C VAL A 196 -14.01 -5.04 18.99
N VAL A 197 -13.71 -6.34 18.89
CA VAL A 197 -12.65 -6.85 17.99
C VAL A 197 -12.97 -6.55 16.54
N LEU A 198 -14.22 -6.74 16.09
CA LEU A 198 -14.65 -6.38 14.75
C LEU A 198 -14.41 -4.90 14.45
N ARG A 199 -14.76 -4.00 15.39
CA ARG A 199 -14.45 -2.57 15.22
C ARG A 199 -12.96 -2.29 15.17
N GLU A 200 -12.15 -2.93 16.00
CA GLU A 200 -10.69 -2.75 15.97
C GLU A 200 -10.05 -3.20 14.64
N LEU A 201 -10.54 -4.30 14.05
CA LEU A 201 -10.04 -4.81 12.77
C LEU A 201 -10.38 -3.90 11.59
N PHE A 202 -11.54 -3.26 11.62
CA PHE A 202 -12.05 -2.52 10.46
C PHE A 202 -12.02 -1.01 10.62
N GLU A 203 -11.91 -0.44 11.82
CA GLU A 203 -11.84 1.01 11.94
C GLU A 203 -10.58 1.57 11.25
N ARG A 204 -10.72 2.67 10.52
CA ARG A 204 -9.61 3.40 9.89
C ARG A 204 -9.63 4.87 10.29
N PRO A 205 -8.47 5.49 10.53
CA PRO A 205 -8.38 6.90 10.88
C PRO A 205 -8.83 7.76 9.69
N THR A 206 -9.35 8.95 9.98
CA THR A 206 -9.83 9.90 8.98
C THR A 206 -8.72 10.36 8.02
N SER A 207 -7.45 10.31 8.45
CA SER A 207 -6.26 10.72 7.68
C SER A 207 -5.33 9.53 7.37
N SER A 208 -5.84 8.50 6.70
CA SER A 208 -4.99 7.40 6.21
C SER A 208 -4.18 7.85 4.99
N GLY A 209 -2.98 8.40 5.21
CA GLY A 209 -1.99 8.58 4.14
C GLY A 209 -1.37 7.24 3.71
N TRP A 210 -0.59 7.25 2.62
CA TRP A 210 0.19 6.09 2.13
C TRP A 210 1.10 5.44 3.20
N ALA A 211 1.36 6.17 4.29
CA ALA A 211 2.20 5.78 5.40
C ALA A 211 1.45 5.23 6.63
N SER A 212 0.14 4.97 6.54
CA SER A 212 -0.60 4.34 7.64
C SER A 212 -0.51 2.81 7.61
N ARG A 213 -0.27 2.17 8.76
CA ARG A 213 -0.12 0.71 8.88
C ARG A 213 -1.01 0.16 9.99
N HIS A 214 -2.18 -0.35 9.62
CA HIS A 214 -3.15 -0.93 10.54
C HIS A 214 -3.16 -2.47 10.48
N LEU A 215 -3.70 -3.10 11.54
CA LEU A 215 -4.11 -4.49 11.56
C LEU A 215 -5.41 -4.58 10.75
N GLY A 216 -5.25 -4.50 9.44
CA GLY A 216 -6.36 -4.69 8.52
C GLY A 216 -6.56 -6.15 8.15
N PRO A 217 -7.67 -6.47 7.50
CA PRO A 217 -7.91 -7.75 6.84
C PRO A 217 -6.74 -8.25 6.01
N ALA A 218 -6.03 -7.35 5.33
CA ALA A 218 -4.85 -7.68 4.55
C ALA A 218 -3.72 -8.31 5.38
N LEU A 219 -3.65 -8.05 6.69
CA LEU A 219 -2.65 -8.58 7.60
C LEU A 219 -3.07 -9.92 8.22
N LEU A 220 -4.36 -10.11 8.47
CA LEU A 220 -4.91 -11.33 9.09
C LEU A 220 -5.44 -12.35 8.09
N GLY A 221 -5.72 -11.96 6.85
CA GLY A 221 -6.17 -12.85 5.78
C GLY A 221 -7.40 -13.68 6.16
N GLY A 222 -7.33 -14.98 5.87
CA GLY A 222 -8.38 -15.97 6.15
C GLY A 222 -8.94 -15.91 7.58
N PRO A 223 -8.11 -15.93 8.64
CA PRO A 223 -8.58 -15.81 10.02
C PRO A 223 -9.53 -14.63 10.31
N ALA A 224 -9.32 -13.46 9.70
CA ALA A 224 -10.24 -12.34 9.86
C ALA A 224 -11.58 -12.60 9.15
N ARG A 225 -11.53 -13.19 7.94
CA ARG A 225 -12.74 -13.57 7.20
C ARG A 225 -13.55 -14.62 7.97
N ASP A 226 -12.89 -15.68 8.43
CA ASP A 226 -13.52 -16.76 9.21
C ASP A 226 -14.20 -16.22 10.47
N PHE A 227 -13.55 -15.26 11.14
CA PHE A 227 -14.11 -14.61 12.32
C PHE A 227 -15.35 -13.76 11.99
N VAL A 228 -15.34 -13.00 10.90
CA VAL A 228 -16.52 -12.23 10.45
C VAL A 228 -17.67 -13.18 10.12
N VAL A 229 -17.41 -14.30 9.43
CA VAL A 229 -18.42 -15.32 9.10
C VAL A 229 -18.98 -15.96 10.37
N ALA A 230 -18.12 -16.34 11.32
CA ALA A 230 -18.54 -16.95 12.59
C ALA A 230 -19.38 -16.01 13.47
N HIS A 231 -19.24 -14.70 13.27
CA HIS A 231 -19.93 -13.65 14.03
C HIS A 231 -20.83 -12.76 13.15
N VAL A 232 -21.46 -13.32 12.10
CA VAL A 232 -22.23 -12.56 11.11
C VAL A 232 -23.30 -11.64 11.71
N ASP A 233 -24.04 -12.08 12.72
CA ASP A 233 -25.07 -11.26 13.36
C ASP A 233 -24.48 -10.03 14.07
N VAL A 234 -23.38 -10.24 14.79
CA VAL A 234 -22.65 -9.17 15.49
C VAL A 234 -22.00 -8.23 14.49
N ALA A 235 -21.40 -8.78 13.42
CA ALA A 235 -20.79 -8.02 12.33
C ALA A 235 -21.81 -7.12 11.61
N THR A 236 -22.99 -7.66 11.32
CA THR A 236 -24.10 -6.93 10.67
C THR A 236 -24.58 -5.73 11.49
N GLN A 237 -24.43 -5.79 12.82
CA GLN A 237 -24.79 -4.68 13.72
C GLN A 237 -23.64 -3.70 13.95
N ALA A 238 -22.42 -4.21 14.19
CA ALA A 238 -21.28 -3.40 14.62
C ALA A 238 -20.53 -2.70 13.46
N LEU A 239 -20.33 -3.39 12.34
CA LEU A 239 -19.48 -2.91 11.25
C LEU A 239 -20.05 -1.74 10.43
N PRO A 240 -21.37 -1.55 10.29
CA PRO A 240 -21.90 -0.33 9.68
C PRO A 240 -21.41 0.96 10.38
N GLY A 241 -21.09 0.88 11.67
CA GLY A 241 -20.59 2.00 12.47
C GLY A 241 -19.09 2.31 12.34
N VAL A 242 -18.31 1.54 11.57
CA VAL A 242 -16.88 1.81 11.33
C VAL A 242 -16.67 2.87 10.25
N SER A 243 -15.46 3.39 10.05
CA SER A 243 -15.20 4.37 8.99
C SER A 243 -15.48 3.80 7.59
N ALA A 244 -15.76 4.68 6.61
CA ALA A 244 -16.09 4.26 5.25
C ALA A 244 -14.97 3.44 4.60
N ALA A 245 -13.71 3.83 4.79
CA ALA A 245 -12.55 3.06 4.33
C ALA A 245 -12.50 1.65 4.95
N GLY A 246 -12.82 1.55 6.25
CA GLY A 246 -12.97 0.29 6.95
C GLY A 246 -14.02 -0.64 6.36
N ARG A 247 -15.18 -0.08 6.02
CA ARG A 247 -16.27 -0.82 5.37
C ARG A 247 -15.90 -1.26 3.96
N THR A 248 -15.12 -0.47 3.21
CA THR A 248 -14.60 -0.90 1.90
C THR A 248 -13.63 -2.08 2.05
N GLU A 249 -12.67 -2.03 2.97
CA GLU A 249 -11.74 -3.13 3.21
C GLU A 249 -12.45 -4.42 3.67
N LEU A 250 -13.55 -4.28 4.43
CA LEU A 250 -14.43 -5.39 4.77
C LEU A 250 -15.05 -6.04 3.53
N VAL A 251 -15.59 -5.23 2.62
CA VAL A 251 -16.16 -5.76 1.38
C VAL A 251 -15.10 -6.49 0.56
N GLU A 252 -13.89 -5.93 0.42
CA GLU A 252 -12.77 -6.57 -0.29
C GLU A 252 -12.35 -7.91 0.35
N LEU A 253 -12.29 -7.98 1.68
CA LEU A 253 -11.99 -9.23 2.41
C LEU A 253 -13.03 -10.33 2.11
N VAL A 254 -14.30 -9.95 2.04
CA VAL A 254 -15.40 -10.87 1.81
C VAL A 254 -15.43 -11.31 0.34
N ALA A 255 -15.30 -10.35 -0.59
CA ALA A 255 -15.32 -10.57 -2.04
C ALA A 255 -14.15 -11.40 -2.59
N SER A 256 -13.15 -11.72 -1.77
CA SER A 256 -12.05 -12.61 -2.15
C SER A 256 -12.36 -14.09 -1.90
N ASP A 257 -13.61 -14.42 -1.50
CA ASP A 257 -14.10 -15.79 -1.30
C ASP A 257 -15.61 -15.89 -1.51
N PRO A 258 -16.05 -16.65 -2.54
CA PRO A 258 -17.47 -16.81 -2.84
C PRO A 258 -18.30 -17.38 -1.69
N ALA A 259 -17.76 -18.30 -0.89
CA ALA A 259 -18.50 -18.91 0.22
C ALA A 259 -18.74 -17.90 1.34
N ALA A 260 -17.73 -17.08 1.67
CA ALA A 260 -17.88 -16.00 2.63
C ALA A 260 -18.80 -14.89 2.11
N THR A 261 -18.72 -14.57 0.81
CA THR A 261 -19.61 -13.61 0.16
C THR A 261 -21.07 -14.01 0.31
N ASP A 262 -21.40 -15.28 0.07
CA ASP A 262 -22.75 -15.77 0.24
C ASP A 262 -23.19 -15.79 1.72
N ALA A 263 -22.33 -16.29 2.62
CA ALA A 263 -22.60 -16.34 4.06
C ALA A 263 -22.85 -14.93 4.67
N LEU A 264 -22.20 -13.91 4.13
CA LEU A 264 -22.27 -12.52 4.60
C LEU A 264 -23.25 -11.66 3.77
N SER A 265 -24.12 -12.27 2.97
CA SER A 265 -25.13 -11.57 2.19
C SER A 265 -25.99 -10.58 2.99
N PRO A 266 -26.44 -10.84 4.24
CA PRO A 266 -27.18 -9.85 5.03
C PRO A 266 -26.36 -8.59 5.34
N LEU A 267 -25.07 -8.75 5.60
CA LEU A 267 -24.15 -7.64 5.81
C LEU A 267 -23.91 -6.87 4.51
N LEU A 268 -23.67 -7.57 3.39
CA LEU A 268 -23.53 -6.96 2.06
C LEU A 268 -24.78 -6.19 1.63
N ALA A 269 -25.98 -6.70 1.92
CA ALA A 269 -27.24 -5.99 1.67
C ALA A 269 -27.28 -4.64 2.42
N ARG A 270 -26.85 -4.65 3.69
CA ARG A 270 -26.78 -3.44 4.52
C ARG A 270 -25.74 -2.44 4.02
N LEU A 271 -24.59 -2.93 3.52
CA LEU A 271 -23.53 -2.10 2.94
C LEU A 271 -23.89 -1.58 1.54
N ALA A 272 -24.66 -2.32 0.75
CA ALA A 272 -25.23 -1.85 -0.52
C ALA A 272 -26.24 -0.71 -0.29
N ALA A 273 -26.77 -0.58 0.92
CA ALA A 273 -27.62 0.52 1.37
C ALA A 273 -26.89 1.66 2.11
N ASP A 274 -25.54 1.62 2.18
CA ASP A 274 -24.73 2.55 2.97
C ASP A 274 -24.89 4.02 2.54
N THR A 275 -24.57 4.96 3.42
CA THR A 275 -24.58 6.40 3.08
C THR A 275 -23.42 6.80 2.16
N SER A 276 -22.27 6.12 2.28
CA SER A 276 -21.09 6.31 1.44
C SER A 276 -21.28 5.72 0.05
N LYS A 277 -21.04 6.51 -1.01
CA LYS A 277 -21.11 6.04 -2.40
C LYS A 277 -20.12 4.89 -2.66
N GLY A 278 -18.86 5.05 -2.25
CA GLY A 278 -17.82 4.04 -2.48
C GLY A 278 -18.11 2.71 -1.78
N VAL A 279 -18.69 2.74 -0.58
CA VAL A 279 -19.08 1.51 0.14
C VAL A 279 -20.22 0.79 -0.58
N ARG A 280 -21.23 1.54 -1.06
CA ARG A 280 -22.33 0.94 -1.84
C ARG A 280 -21.83 0.29 -3.12
N GLU A 281 -20.96 0.97 -3.85
CA GLU A 281 -20.40 0.47 -5.11
C GLU A 281 -19.56 -0.79 -4.89
N ALA A 282 -18.67 -0.77 -3.90
CA ALA A 282 -17.91 -1.95 -3.51
C ALA A 282 -18.84 -3.12 -3.15
N ALA A 283 -19.87 -2.88 -2.33
CA ALA A 283 -20.80 -3.93 -1.89
C ALA A 283 -21.59 -4.54 -3.05
N VAL A 284 -22.09 -3.72 -3.99
CA VAL A 284 -22.78 -4.22 -5.19
C VAL A 284 -21.82 -5.01 -6.09
N ALA A 285 -20.57 -4.57 -6.23
CA ALA A 285 -19.55 -5.30 -6.99
C ALA A 285 -19.20 -6.65 -6.34
N ALA A 286 -19.18 -6.74 -5.01
CA ALA A 286 -19.00 -8.02 -4.31
C ALA A 286 -20.21 -8.96 -4.54
N VAL A 287 -21.43 -8.43 -4.45
CA VAL A 287 -22.65 -9.18 -4.74
C VAL A 287 -22.66 -9.69 -6.19
N ALA A 288 -22.12 -8.93 -7.15
CA ALA A 288 -22.06 -9.29 -8.56
C ALA A 288 -21.33 -10.63 -8.84
N GLN A 289 -20.53 -11.13 -7.89
CA GLN A 289 -19.83 -12.42 -7.99
C GLN A 289 -20.73 -13.63 -7.65
N LEU A 290 -21.89 -13.39 -7.02
CA LEU A 290 -22.84 -14.45 -6.66
C LEU A 290 -23.69 -14.87 -7.86
N PRO A 291 -24.36 -16.04 -7.83
CA PRO A 291 -25.33 -16.43 -8.85
C PRO A 291 -26.44 -15.38 -9.01
N GLY A 292 -26.98 -15.22 -10.23
CA GLY A 292 -27.95 -14.16 -10.55
C GLY A 292 -29.20 -14.14 -9.65
N GLU A 293 -29.72 -15.31 -9.28
CA GLU A 293 -30.83 -15.41 -8.32
C GLU A 293 -30.48 -14.79 -6.96
N ARG A 294 -29.27 -15.05 -6.47
CA ARG A 294 -28.79 -14.53 -5.19
C ARG A 294 -28.55 -13.02 -5.24
N GLN A 295 -28.02 -12.52 -6.35
CA GLN A 295 -27.91 -11.08 -6.60
C GLN A 295 -29.27 -10.40 -6.49
N ARG A 296 -30.30 -10.97 -7.11
CA ARG A 296 -31.67 -10.45 -7.08
C ARG A 296 -32.26 -10.49 -5.68
N GLU A 297 -32.08 -11.59 -4.95
CA GLU A 297 -32.56 -11.72 -3.56
C GLU A 297 -32.01 -10.60 -2.66
N ILE A 298 -30.73 -10.24 -2.84
CA ILE A 298 -30.05 -9.21 -2.04
C ILE A 298 -30.43 -7.79 -2.49
N LEU A 299 -30.47 -7.54 -3.81
CA LEU A 299 -30.55 -6.20 -4.38
C LEU A 299 -31.98 -5.71 -4.63
N THR A 300 -32.92 -6.60 -4.99
CA THR A 300 -34.30 -6.23 -5.31
C THR A 300 -35.02 -5.52 -4.14
N PRO A 301 -34.86 -5.93 -2.86
CA PRO A 301 -35.45 -5.20 -1.72
C PRO A 301 -34.98 -3.74 -1.61
N LEU A 302 -33.80 -3.41 -2.14
CA LEU A 302 -33.24 -2.06 -2.05
C LEU A 302 -33.93 -1.06 -2.98
N LEU A 303 -34.60 -1.55 -4.05
CA LEU A 303 -35.32 -0.70 -5.01
C LEU A 303 -36.39 0.17 -4.35
N THR A 304 -37.01 -0.34 -3.29
CA THR A 304 -38.03 0.39 -2.53
C THR A 304 -37.48 1.05 -1.27
N ALA A 305 -36.48 0.43 -0.62
CA ALA A 305 -35.89 0.91 0.62
C ALA A 305 -34.99 2.16 0.46
N LEU A 306 -34.29 2.29 -0.67
CA LEU A 306 -33.35 3.39 -0.89
C LEU A 306 -34.00 4.64 -1.53
N PRO A 307 -33.52 5.85 -1.22
CA PRO A 307 -33.93 7.05 -1.94
C PRO A 307 -33.47 6.98 -3.41
N PRO A 308 -34.20 7.58 -4.36
CA PRO A 308 -33.89 7.49 -5.79
C PRO A 308 -32.46 7.88 -6.14
N SER A 309 -31.90 8.89 -5.47
CA SER A 309 -30.52 9.36 -5.66
C SER A 309 -29.43 8.35 -5.31
N ARG A 310 -29.77 7.23 -4.64
CA ARG A 310 -28.83 6.16 -4.26
C ARG A 310 -29.08 4.84 -4.99
N LEU A 311 -30.06 4.78 -5.89
CA LEU A 311 -30.43 3.56 -6.60
C LEU A 311 -29.56 3.23 -7.82
N GLY A 312 -28.80 4.21 -8.35
CA GLY A 312 -28.10 4.07 -9.63
C GLY A 312 -27.29 2.78 -9.79
N THR A 313 -26.41 2.47 -8.83
CA THR A 313 -25.58 1.26 -8.88
C THR A 313 -26.39 -0.03 -8.79
N VAL A 314 -27.41 -0.07 -7.93
CA VAL A 314 -28.30 -1.24 -7.75
C VAL A 314 -29.09 -1.53 -9.02
N VAL A 315 -29.68 -0.48 -9.60
CA VAL A 315 -30.51 -0.57 -10.82
C VAL A 315 -29.67 -0.98 -12.02
N THR A 316 -28.47 -0.39 -12.17
CA THR A 316 -27.51 -0.78 -13.21
C THR A 316 -27.14 -2.25 -13.10
N ARG A 317 -26.88 -2.74 -11.87
CA ARG A 317 -26.51 -4.15 -11.69
C ARG A 317 -27.67 -5.09 -12.00
N LEU A 318 -28.87 -4.82 -11.49
CA LEU A 318 -30.04 -5.66 -11.77
C LEU A 318 -30.41 -5.70 -13.25
N ALA A 319 -30.17 -4.62 -14.01
CA ALA A 319 -30.40 -4.62 -15.46
C ALA A 319 -29.52 -5.62 -16.23
N GLN A 320 -28.38 -6.04 -15.66
CA GLN A 320 -27.44 -7.00 -16.24
C GLN A 320 -27.70 -8.45 -15.78
N VAL A 321 -28.70 -8.70 -14.94
CA VAL A 321 -28.97 -10.02 -14.36
C VAL A 321 -30.24 -10.60 -14.95
N ASP A 322 -30.22 -11.89 -15.27
CA ASP A 322 -31.39 -12.61 -15.79
C ASP A 322 -32.61 -12.46 -14.86
N GLY A 323 -33.70 -11.95 -15.44
CA GLY A 323 -34.94 -11.63 -14.71
C GLY A 323 -34.88 -10.38 -13.84
N GLY A 324 -33.75 -9.67 -13.79
CA GLY A 324 -33.60 -8.41 -13.06
C GLY A 324 -34.37 -7.24 -13.70
N LEU A 325 -34.48 -7.18 -15.04
CA LEU A 325 -35.35 -6.22 -15.73
C LEU A 325 -36.82 -6.35 -15.27
N ALA A 326 -37.32 -7.58 -15.10
CA ALA A 326 -38.68 -7.82 -14.62
C ALA A 326 -38.87 -7.36 -13.16
N ASP A 327 -37.83 -7.44 -12.33
CA ASP A 327 -37.85 -6.91 -10.96
C ASP A 327 -37.86 -5.37 -10.97
N LEU A 328 -37.10 -4.74 -11.87
CA LEU A 328 -37.11 -3.28 -12.06
C LEU A 328 -38.49 -2.78 -12.53
N GLU A 329 -39.13 -3.48 -13.47
CA GLU A 329 -40.48 -3.15 -13.95
C GLU A 329 -41.51 -3.24 -12.83
N ARG A 330 -41.52 -4.35 -12.08
CA ARG A 330 -42.42 -4.55 -10.95
C ARG A 330 -42.23 -3.46 -9.89
N ALA A 331 -40.98 -3.09 -9.59
CA ALA A 331 -40.69 -2.00 -8.67
C ALA A 331 -41.13 -0.64 -9.22
N ALA A 332 -41.04 -0.42 -10.53
CA ALA A 332 -41.48 0.82 -11.19
C ALA A 332 -43.00 0.99 -11.16
N GLU A 333 -43.77 -0.09 -11.36
CA GLU A 333 -45.23 -0.12 -11.24
C GLU A 333 -45.72 0.26 -9.83
N GLN A 334 -44.95 -0.15 -8.82
CA GLN A 334 -45.25 0.12 -7.41
C GLN A 334 -44.70 1.48 -6.92
N SER A 335 -44.05 2.24 -7.80
CA SER A 335 -43.36 3.48 -7.46
C SER A 335 -43.94 4.69 -8.19
N THR A 336 -43.66 5.89 -7.67
CA THR A 336 -44.03 7.17 -8.30
C THR A 336 -42.84 8.13 -8.35
N GLY A 337 -42.97 9.20 -9.13
CA GLY A 337 -41.97 10.27 -9.24
C GLY A 337 -40.61 9.79 -9.76
N ALA A 338 -39.53 10.39 -9.23
CA ALA A 338 -38.16 10.16 -9.68
C ALA A 338 -37.72 8.69 -9.65
N ARG A 339 -38.24 7.89 -8.70
CA ARG A 339 -37.96 6.45 -8.64
C ARG A 339 -38.52 5.73 -9.86
N ALA A 340 -39.81 5.94 -10.13
CA ALA A 340 -40.49 5.27 -11.24
C ALA A 340 -39.87 5.63 -12.58
N THR A 341 -39.51 6.91 -12.77
CA THR A 341 -38.78 7.37 -13.96
C THR A 341 -37.43 6.66 -14.10
N LEU A 342 -36.58 6.68 -13.07
CA LEU A 342 -35.26 6.02 -13.11
C LEU A 342 -35.36 4.54 -13.50
N LEU A 343 -36.31 3.82 -12.92
CA LEU A 343 -36.48 2.39 -13.16
C LEU A 343 -36.97 2.12 -14.59
N ARG A 344 -37.98 2.86 -15.07
CA ARG A 344 -38.49 2.71 -16.45
C ARG A 344 -37.44 3.08 -17.49
N ASP A 345 -36.77 4.21 -17.32
CA ASP A 345 -35.72 4.67 -18.25
C ASP A 345 -34.57 3.66 -18.34
N THR A 346 -34.24 2.97 -17.23
CA THR A 346 -33.21 1.92 -17.25
C THR A 346 -33.68 0.72 -18.05
N VAL A 347 -34.92 0.26 -17.84
CA VAL A 347 -35.48 -0.88 -18.58
C VAL A 347 -35.58 -0.58 -20.08
N GLU A 348 -36.04 0.62 -20.45
CA GLU A 348 -36.12 1.06 -21.84
C GLU A 348 -34.74 1.11 -22.49
N ARG A 349 -33.75 1.71 -21.80
CA ARG A 349 -32.37 1.76 -22.28
C ARG A 349 -31.77 0.36 -22.49
N ALA A 350 -31.98 -0.56 -21.56
CA ALA A 350 -31.48 -1.93 -21.69
C ALA A 350 -32.06 -2.63 -22.93
N ARG A 351 -33.36 -2.47 -23.18
CA ARG A 351 -34.02 -3.03 -24.39
C ARG A 351 -33.50 -2.42 -25.69
N VAL A 352 -33.25 -1.11 -25.71
CA VAL A 352 -32.68 -0.44 -26.88
C VAL A 352 -31.26 -0.94 -27.17
N LEU A 353 -30.44 -1.15 -26.13
CA LEU A 353 -29.09 -1.69 -26.29
C LEU A 353 -29.10 -3.13 -26.81
N ASP A 354 -29.97 -3.99 -26.27
CA ASP A 354 -30.14 -5.36 -26.77
C ASP A 354 -30.56 -5.37 -28.24
N ALA A 355 -31.46 -4.46 -28.65
CA ALA A 355 -31.88 -4.34 -30.05
C ALA A 355 -30.78 -3.76 -30.97
N ALA A 356 -29.85 -2.95 -30.43
CA ALA A 356 -28.78 -2.32 -31.19
C ALA A 356 -27.54 -3.22 -31.37
N GLN A 357 -27.33 -4.21 -30.49
CA GLN A 357 -26.25 -5.21 -30.65
C GLN A 357 -26.41 -6.08 -31.91
N GLU A 358 -27.60 -6.09 -32.52
CA GLU A 358 -27.82 -6.76 -33.81
C GLU A 358 -27.24 -5.98 -35.01
N ASP A 359 -26.88 -4.70 -34.85
CA ASP A 359 -26.36 -3.79 -35.89
C ASP A 359 -25.05 -3.08 -35.46
N GLU A 360 -23.96 -3.83 -35.18
CA GLU A 360 -22.70 -3.23 -34.72
C GLU A 360 -21.92 -2.54 -35.88
N PRO A 361 -21.68 -1.22 -35.83
CA PRO A 361 -20.95 -0.51 -36.90
C PRO A 361 -19.45 -0.78 -36.82
N THR A 362 -18.85 -1.17 -37.96
CA THR A 362 -17.39 -1.33 -38.09
C THR A 362 -16.67 0.00 -37.87
N ILE A 363 -15.84 0.09 -36.83
CA ILE A 363 -14.98 1.26 -36.56
C ILE A 363 -13.81 1.26 -37.57
N ASP A 364 -13.68 2.32 -38.36
CA ASP A 364 -12.54 2.52 -39.27
C ASP A 364 -11.34 3.06 -38.48
N VAL A 365 -10.28 2.24 -38.35
CA VAL A 365 -9.08 2.56 -37.56
C VAL A 365 -7.98 3.04 -38.50
N PRO A 366 -7.40 4.25 -38.31
CA PRO A 366 -6.38 4.79 -39.21
C PRO A 366 -5.11 3.91 -39.22
N PRO A 367 -4.36 3.85 -40.32
CA PRO A 367 -3.07 3.15 -40.36
C PRO A 367 -2.02 3.84 -39.46
N TYR A 368 -0.97 3.11 -39.08
CA TYR A 368 0.17 3.67 -38.32
C TYR A 368 1.51 3.23 -38.92
N GLU A 369 2.57 4.03 -38.68
CA GLU A 369 3.93 3.73 -39.14
C GLU A 369 4.86 3.43 -37.93
N PRO A 370 5.58 2.29 -37.92
CA PRO A 370 6.53 1.95 -36.85
C PRO A 370 7.66 2.96 -36.68
N LEU A 371 8.27 3.02 -35.47
CA LEU A 371 9.45 3.88 -35.25
C LEU A 371 10.61 3.45 -36.16
N PRO A 372 11.27 4.40 -36.85
CA PRO A 372 12.38 4.10 -37.73
C PRO A 372 13.58 3.55 -36.96
N GLU A 373 14.27 2.59 -37.57
CA GLU A 373 15.54 2.09 -37.07
C GLU A 373 16.65 3.07 -37.45
N THR A 374 17.40 3.58 -36.47
CA THR A 374 18.48 4.54 -36.72
C THR A 374 19.78 3.98 -36.21
N VAL A 375 20.78 3.83 -37.09
CA VAL A 375 22.09 3.35 -36.65
C VAL A 375 22.93 4.53 -36.16
N LEU A 376 23.36 4.48 -34.91
CA LEU A 376 24.27 5.46 -34.33
C LEU A 376 25.67 5.31 -34.94
N GLY A 377 26.10 6.36 -35.65
CA GLY A 377 27.40 6.39 -36.33
C GLY A 377 28.54 6.97 -35.50
N ASP A 378 29.67 7.26 -36.16
CA ASP A 378 30.89 7.74 -35.50
C ASP A 378 30.73 9.06 -34.74
N GLU A 379 29.80 9.93 -35.17
CA GLU A 379 29.50 11.19 -34.47
C GLU A 379 29.03 10.93 -33.02
N PHE A 380 28.19 9.92 -32.82
CA PHE A 380 27.74 9.51 -31.49
C PHE A 380 28.91 9.01 -30.64
N VAL A 381 29.79 8.19 -31.23
CA VAL A 381 30.98 7.64 -30.54
C VAL A 381 31.93 8.75 -30.12
N GLN A 382 32.17 9.73 -31.00
CA GLN A 382 33.00 10.91 -30.70
C GLN A 382 32.39 11.78 -29.59
N ALA A 383 31.09 12.03 -29.65
CA ALA A 383 30.39 12.79 -28.60
C ALA A 383 30.41 12.06 -27.24
N ALA A 384 30.24 10.73 -27.25
CA ALA A 384 30.33 9.91 -26.05
C ALA A 384 31.75 9.95 -25.46
N ARG A 385 32.80 9.86 -26.30
CA ARG A 385 34.20 10.00 -25.88
C ARG A 385 34.43 11.37 -25.23
N ALA A 386 34.02 12.44 -25.90
CA ALA A 386 34.17 13.80 -25.38
C ALA A 386 33.47 13.99 -24.02
N ALA A 387 32.30 13.36 -23.81
CA ALA A 387 31.59 13.39 -22.54
C ALA A 387 32.36 12.69 -21.41
N ILE A 388 32.97 11.53 -21.69
CA ILE A 388 33.82 10.80 -20.74
C ILE A 388 35.08 11.60 -20.40
N ASP A 389 35.75 12.17 -21.41
CA ASP A 389 36.97 12.94 -21.22
C ASP A 389 36.70 14.22 -20.40
N THR A 390 35.58 14.90 -20.68
CA THR A 390 35.13 16.05 -19.89
C THR A 390 34.87 15.69 -18.42
N ALA A 391 34.25 14.53 -18.17
CA ALA A 391 34.01 14.06 -16.80
C ALA A 391 35.33 13.72 -16.09
N LEU A 392 36.29 13.12 -16.79
CA LEU A 392 37.61 12.80 -16.26
C LEU A 392 38.41 14.07 -15.92
N GLU A 393 38.41 15.08 -16.78
CA GLU A 393 39.06 16.36 -16.51
C GLU A 393 38.44 17.09 -15.31
N ARG A 394 37.10 17.05 -15.19
CA ARG A 394 36.42 17.59 -14.00
C ARG A 394 36.84 16.86 -12.72
N ALA A 395 36.91 15.55 -12.74
CA ALA A 395 37.34 14.75 -11.60
C ALA A 395 38.80 15.05 -11.20
N ARG A 396 39.70 15.21 -12.18
CA ARG A 396 41.10 15.62 -11.96
C ARG A 396 41.21 17.02 -11.34
N ALA A 397 40.48 17.99 -11.89
CA ALA A 397 40.47 19.36 -11.37
C ALA A 397 39.92 19.42 -9.94
N GLU A 398 38.85 18.67 -9.65
CA GLU A 398 38.25 18.60 -8.30
C GLU A 398 39.19 17.92 -7.30
N GLN A 399 39.86 16.83 -7.70
CA GLN A 399 40.87 16.20 -6.84
C GLN A 399 42.04 17.16 -6.55
N ALA A 400 42.51 17.91 -7.55
CA ALA A 400 43.59 18.89 -7.38
C ALA A 400 43.19 20.06 -6.47
N ALA A 401 41.97 20.58 -6.60
CA ALA A 401 41.45 21.67 -5.76
C ALA A 401 41.33 21.29 -4.27
N HIS A 402 41.24 20.00 -3.97
CA HIS A 402 41.17 19.45 -2.62
C HIS A 402 42.43 18.70 -2.18
N ALA A 403 43.50 18.73 -2.99
CA ALA A 403 44.80 18.16 -2.62
C ALA A 403 45.41 18.97 -1.46
N GLY A 404 45.73 18.29 -0.35
CA GLY A 404 46.39 18.90 0.81
C GLY A 404 45.46 19.39 1.92
N LYS A 405 44.13 19.27 1.79
CA LYS A 405 43.19 19.46 2.90
C LYS A 405 43.07 18.16 3.73
N GLY A 406 42.98 18.28 5.05
CA GLY A 406 43.00 17.12 5.96
C GLY A 406 41.85 16.15 5.73
N LYS A 407 42.04 14.84 6.02
CA LYS A 407 41.05 13.77 5.78
C LYS A 407 39.83 13.78 6.74
N GLY A 408 39.46 14.93 7.31
CA GLY A 408 38.33 15.07 8.24
C GLY A 408 37.12 15.74 7.56
N ASP A 409 35.93 15.64 8.17
CA ASP A 409 34.69 16.25 7.66
C ASP A 409 34.70 17.80 7.71
N ASP A 410 35.68 18.39 8.40
CA ASP A 410 35.88 19.85 8.53
C ASP A 410 36.56 20.50 7.31
N ASP A 411 36.97 19.73 6.29
CA ASP A 411 37.64 20.25 5.09
C ASP A 411 36.68 20.79 4.01
N GLY A 412 35.37 20.71 4.26
CA GLY A 412 34.31 21.12 3.34
C GLY A 412 34.17 20.21 2.12
N TRP A 413 34.79 19.02 2.11
CA TRP A 413 34.69 18.03 1.03
C TRP A 413 33.91 16.79 1.49
N PRO A 414 32.60 16.73 1.22
CA PRO A 414 31.76 15.63 1.69
C PRO A 414 32.29 14.27 1.25
N ARG A 415 32.33 13.31 2.17
CA ARG A 415 32.84 11.94 1.94
C ARG A 415 32.24 11.27 0.70
N TRP A 416 30.94 11.44 0.44
CA TRP A 416 30.27 10.87 -0.73
C TRP A 416 30.80 11.45 -2.05
N ARG A 417 31.18 12.74 -2.04
CA ARG A 417 31.71 13.43 -3.21
C ARG A 417 33.15 13.00 -3.49
N ARG A 418 33.96 12.89 -2.44
CA ARG A 418 35.32 12.31 -2.52
C ARG A 418 35.31 10.91 -3.13
N GLN A 419 34.43 10.05 -2.64
CA GLN A 419 34.27 8.69 -3.18
C GLN A 419 33.85 8.69 -4.65
N ALA A 420 32.95 9.58 -5.06
CA ALA A 420 32.54 9.71 -6.47
C ALA A 420 33.73 10.11 -7.37
N VAL A 421 34.53 11.09 -6.95
CA VAL A 421 35.72 11.54 -7.71
C VAL A 421 36.78 10.44 -7.81
N GLU A 422 37.08 9.76 -6.70
CA GLU A 422 38.01 8.61 -6.68
C GLU A 422 37.54 7.48 -7.61
N GLN A 423 36.24 7.22 -7.64
CA GLN A 423 35.63 6.24 -8.53
C GLN A 423 35.73 6.67 -10.00
N ASP A 424 35.46 7.94 -10.32
CA ASP A 424 35.57 8.48 -11.68
C ASP A 424 37.01 8.34 -12.22
N LEU A 425 38.00 8.72 -11.42
CA LEU A 425 39.42 8.63 -11.80
C LEU A 425 39.89 7.19 -12.01
N LYS A 426 39.29 6.22 -11.29
CA LYS A 426 39.59 4.81 -11.44
C LYS A 426 38.93 4.19 -12.66
N GLU A 427 37.67 4.53 -12.92
CA GLU A 427 36.81 3.81 -13.86
C GLU A 427 36.82 4.41 -15.27
N LEU A 428 36.78 5.73 -15.40
CA LEU A 428 36.64 6.40 -16.69
C LEU A 428 37.79 6.14 -17.66
N PRO A 429 39.08 6.07 -17.23
CA PRO A 429 40.18 5.73 -18.14
C PRO A 429 40.08 4.35 -18.77
N GLY A 430 39.32 3.43 -18.17
CA GLY A 430 39.11 2.08 -18.68
C GLY A 430 38.05 1.98 -19.79
N ILE A 431 37.32 3.05 -20.09
CA ILE A 431 36.31 3.05 -21.16
C ILE A 431 37.00 3.31 -22.50
N THR A 432 37.02 2.30 -23.37
CA THR A 432 37.66 2.35 -24.70
C THR A 432 36.66 2.76 -25.79
N ASP A 433 37.15 3.13 -26.98
CA ASP A 433 36.28 3.43 -28.12
C ASP A 433 35.50 2.20 -28.59
N ASP A 434 36.03 0.99 -28.35
CA ASP A 434 35.29 -0.25 -28.58
C ASP A 434 34.07 -0.35 -27.65
N ASP A 435 34.20 0.02 -26.38
CA ASP A 435 33.06 0.06 -25.44
C ASP A 435 31.99 1.06 -25.90
N LEU A 436 32.40 2.20 -26.45
CA LEU A 436 31.49 3.22 -26.99
C LEU A 436 30.78 2.72 -28.26
N ARG A 437 31.49 2.02 -29.15
CA ARG A 437 30.90 1.38 -30.34
C ARG A 437 29.93 0.25 -29.97
N ILE A 438 30.27 -0.55 -28.95
CA ILE A 438 29.37 -1.59 -28.42
C ILE A 438 28.11 -0.93 -27.84
N PHE A 439 28.24 0.18 -27.12
CA PHE A 439 27.09 0.94 -26.62
C PHE A 439 26.22 1.49 -27.76
N ALA A 440 26.84 2.08 -28.79
CA ALA A 440 26.14 2.56 -29.98
C ALA A 440 25.38 1.43 -30.71
N ALA A 441 26.05 0.29 -30.94
CA ALA A 441 25.47 -0.87 -31.61
C ALA A 441 24.33 -1.52 -30.80
N PHE A 442 24.49 -1.57 -29.47
CA PHE A 442 23.46 -2.04 -28.56
C PHE A 442 22.18 -1.18 -28.65
N LEU A 443 22.33 0.15 -28.60
CA LEU A 443 21.19 1.06 -28.75
C LEU A 443 20.59 1.00 -30.16
N SER A 444 21.42 0.87 -31.19
CA SER A 444 20.97 0.75 -32.58
C SER A 444 20.28 -0.58 -32.89
N GLY A 445 20.25 -1.53 -31.95
CA GLY A 445 19.69 -2.87 -32.19
C GLY A 445 20.51 -3.74 -33.15
N THR A 446 21.68 -3.27 -33.61
CA THR A 446 22.57 -4.00 -34.51
C THR A 446 23.43 -5.03 -33.78
N SER A 447 23.43 -5.01 -32.45
CA SER A 447 24.11 -5.99 -31.62
C SER A 447 23.32 -6.32 -30.36
N THR A 448 23.26 -7.61 -30.02
CA THR A 448 22.74 -8.09 -28.73
C THR A 448 23.80 -8.09 -27.62
N ARG A 449 25.07 -7.79 -27.97
CA ARG A 449 26.18 -7.72 -27.01
C ARG A 449 25.96 -6.56 -26.05
N ARG A 450 25.92 -6.87 -24.75
CA ARG A 450 25.77 -5.85 -23.72
C ARG A 450 27.04 -5.02 -23.54
N PRO A 451 26.94 -3.69 -23.42
CA PRO A 451 28.04 -2.84 -23.02
C PRO A 451 28.55 -3.19 -21.62
N GLY A 452 29.85 -2.98 -21.37
CA GLY A 452 30.44 -3.18 -20.05
C GLY A 452 29.74 -2.33 -18.97
N GLY A 453 29.63 -2.85 -17.74
CA GLY A 453 28.80 -2.22 -16.69
C GLY A 453 29.20 -0.78 -16.34
N VAL A 454 30.48 -0.44 -16.45
CA VAL A 454 30.98 0.94 -16.26
C VAL A 454 30.50 1.84 -17.40
N ALA A 455 30.74 1.47 -18.65
CA ALA A 455 30.30 2.24 -19.83
C ALA A 455 28.78 2.42 -19.85
N MET A 456 28.03 1.34 -19.59
CA MET A 456 26.57 1.37 -19.47
C MET A 456 26.12 2.38 -18.41
N ARG A 457 26.64 2.30 -17.18
CA ARG A 457 26.24 3.21 -16.09
C ARG A 457 26.57 4.68 -16.41
N ARG A 458 27.72 4.95 -17.03
CA ARG A 458 28.18 6.32 -17.30
C ARG A 458 27.44 6.97 -18.45
N LEU A 459 27.26 6.27 -19.56
CA LEU A 459 26.62 6.80 -20.76
C LEU A 459 25.09 6.92 -20.60
N SER A 460 24.48 6.07 -19.76
CA SER A 460 23.04 6.10 -19.48
C SER A 460 22.64 7.15 -18.43
N ALA A 461 23.61 7.87 -17.83
CA ALA A 461 23.30 8.93 -16.88
C ALA A 461 22.48 10.03 -17.59
N PRO A 462 21.34 10.51 -17.03
CA PRO A 462 20.44 11.43 -17.73
C PRO A 462 21.13 12.68 -18.29
N GLY A 463 22.04 13.28 -17.50
CA GLY A 463 22.81 14.44 -17.93
C GLY A 463 23.84 14.16 -19.03
N VAL A 464 24.16 12.91 -19.35
CA VAL A 464 25.03 12.54 -20.48
C VAL A 464 24.17 12.11 -21.66
N PHE A 465 23.29 11.14 -21.43
CA PHE A 465 22.50 10.48 -22.47
C PHE A 465 21.65 11.45 -23.29
N SER A 466 20.93 12.39 -22.64
CA SER A 466 20.08 13.36 -23.33
C SER A 466 20.84 14.39 -24.17
N ARG A 467 22.18 14.44 -24.07
CA ARG A 467 23.05 15.33 -24.86
C ARG A 467 23.80 14.62 -25.99
N LEU A 468 23.68 13.29 -26.11
CA LEU A 468 24.33 12.54 -27.19
C LEU A 468 23.52 12.71 -28.50
N PRO A 469 24.21 12.91 -29.64
CA PRO A 469 23.54 13.15 -30.92
C PRO A 469 22.88 11.87 -31.46
N GLY A 470 21.79 12.03 -32.22
CA GLY A 470 21.13 10.93 -32.93
C GLY A 470 20.32 9.95 -32.06
N ILE A 471 20.10 10.24 -30.77
CA ILE A 471 19.25 9.42 -29.90
C ILE A 471 17.77 9.59 -30.27
N THR A 472 17.12 8.48 -30.65
CA THR A 472 15.68 8.41 -30.96
C THR A 472 14.91 7.78 -29.80
N LEU A 473 13.57 7.83 -29.84
CA LEU A 473 12.71 7.18 -28.86
C LEU A 473 13.00 5.67 -28.75
N LEU A 474 13.26 4.98 -29.87
CA LEU A 474 13.56 3.55 -29.89
C LEU A 474 14.87 3.22 -29.14
N HIS A 475 15.89 4.07 -29.24
CA HIS A 475 17.13 3.94 -28.45
C HIS A 475 16.85 4.06 -26.95
N ARG A 476 15.99 5.02 -26.56
CA ARG A 476 15.60 5.21 -25.16
C ARG A 476 14.82 4.01 -24.63
N LEU A 477 13.90 3.45 -25.42
CA LEU A 477 13.15 2.25 -25.07
C LEU A 477 14.07 1.03 -24.86
N ARG A 478 15.06 0.81 -25.75
CA ARG A 478 16.06 -0.27 -25.57
C ARG A 478 16.88 -0.11 -24.30
N LEU A 479 17.27 1.12 -23.98
CA LEU A 479 17.99 1.41 -22.75
C LEU A 479 17.13 1.06 -21.52
N GLN A 480 15.87 1.49 -21.49
CA GLN A 480 14.95 1.21 -20.38
C GLN A 480 14.64 -0.29 -20.24
N ALA A 481 14.42 -1.00 -21.34
CA ALA A 481 14.19 -2.45 -21.31
C ALA A 481 15.37 -3.23 -20.73
N ASN A 482 16.59 -2.71 -20.87
CA ASN A 482 17.77 -3.31 -20.25
C ASN A 482 17.87 -3.04 -18.74
N GLU A 483 17.54 -1.82 -18.29
CA GLU A 483 17.56 -1.45 -16.87
C GLU A 483 16.48 -2.20 -16.06
N ALA A 484 15.31 -2.43 -16.64
CA ALA A 484 14.19 -3.16 -16.02
C ALA A 484 14.51 -4.65 -15.74
N ARG A 485 15.51 -5.23 -16.41
CA ARG A 485 15.99 -6.60 -16.11
C ARG A 485 16.88 -6.66 -14.85
N GLY A 486 17.24 -5.50 -14.28
CA GLY A 486 18.27 -5.35 -13.27
C GLY A 486 17.77 -5.38 -11.82
N HIS A 487 16.96 -4.44 -11.37
CA HIS A 487 16.59 -4.31 -9.95
C HIS A 487 15.26 -3.60 -9.65
N SER A 488 14.48 -3.19 -10.66
CA SER A 488 13.15 -2.58 -10.49
C SER A 488 12.10 -3.39 -11.26
N GLU A 489 11.04 -3.81 -10.58
CA GLU A 489 9.91 -4.54 -11.19
C GLU A 489 9.10 -3.67 -12.17
N ARG A 490 9.32 -2.34 -12.21
CA ARG A 490 8.57 -1.40 -13.05
C ARG A 490 9.40 -0.84 -14.20
N PHE A 491 8.76 -0.62 -15.34
CA PHE A 491 9.35 0.02 -16.50
C PHE A 491 9.51 1.52 -16.25
N GLY A 492 10.66 2.09 -16.60
CA GLY A 492 11.04 3.46 -16.24
C GLY A 492 10.38 4.54 -17.10
N TRP A 493 9.05 4.52 -17.29
CA TRP A 493 8.31 5.47 -18.13
C TRP A 493 8.64 6.94 -17.82
N TYR A 494 8.83 7.27 -16.54
CA TYR A 494 9.19 8.63 -16.11
C TYR A 494 10.51 9.17 -16.69
N ARG A 495 11.43 8.29 -17.10
CA ARG A 495 12.69 8.68 -17.77
C ARG A 495 12.52 8.98 -19.25
N LEU A 496 11.37 8.61 -19.81
CA LEU A 496 10.98 8.87 -21.19
C LEU A 496 10.08 10.10 -21.31
N ASN A 497 9.57 10.62 -20.18
CA ASN A 497 8.77 11.83 -20.09
C ASN A 497 9.62 13.12 -20.18
N GLU A 498 10.36 13.26 -21.27
CA GLU A 498 11.10 14.48 -21.61
C GLU A 498 10.50 15.08 -22.89
N GLY A 499 9.72 16.17 -22.77
CA GLY A 499 9.00 16.78 -23.88
C GLY A 499 7.88 15.90 -24.44
N ASP A 500 7.39 16.24 -25.65
CA ASP A 500 6.27 15.53 -26.30
C ASP A 500 6.72 14.21 -26.99
N MET A 501 7.84 13.61 -26.57
CA MET A 501 8.40 12.41 -27.22
C MET A 501 7.50 11.17 -27.11
N LEU A 502 6.66 11.10 -26.09
CA LEU A 502 5.73 9.98 -25.89
C LEU A 502 4.36 10.24 -26.53
N ASP A 503 4.11 11.43 -27.10
CA ASP A 503 2.88 11.72 -27.84
C ASP A 503 2.93 11.08 -29.23
N VAL A 504 2.91 9.75 -29.24
CA VAL A 504 2.91 8.90 -30.43
C VAL A 504 1.81 7.85 -30.28
N ASP A 505 1.30 7.36 -31.41
CA ASP A 505 0.27 6.31 -31.43
C ASP A 505 0.70 5.12 -30.56
N LEU A 506 -0.14 4.69 -29.63
CA LEU A 506 0.18 3.61 -28.71
C LEU A 506 0.48 2.28 -29.43
N ARG A 507 -0.02 2.07 -30.65
CA ARG A 507 0.34 0.92 -31.50
C ARG A 507 1.80 0.98 -31.94
N VAL A 508 2.34 2.18 -32.14
CA VAL A 508 3.76 2.40 -32.46
C VAL A 508 4.63 2.04 -31.26
N LEU A 509 4.22 2.41 -30.04
CA LEU A 509 4.94 2.04 -28.82
C LEU A 509 4.86 0.54 -28.53
N ASP A 510 3.68 -0.05 -28.70
CA ASP A 510 3.44 -1.48 -28.51
C ASP A 510 4.31 -2.32 -29.47
N GLU A 511 4.34 -1.94 -30.75
CA GLU A 511 5.27 -2.51 -31.74
C GLU A 511 6.73 -2.37 -31.30
N ALA A 512 7.14 -1.15 -30.94
CA ALA A 512 8.53 -0.87 -30.58
C ALA A 512 8.97 -1.69 -29.36
N LEU A 513 8.12 -1.84 -28.36
CA LEU A 513 8.36 -2.67 -27.17
C LEU A 513 8.53 -4.16 -27.55
N ARG A 514 7.64 -4.70 -28.39
CA ARG A 514 7.79 -6.09 -28.86
C ARG A 514 9.07 -6.27 -29.67
N ARG A 515 9.40 -5.34 -30.56
CA ARG A 515 10.63 -5.37 -31.38
C ARG A 515 11.91 -5.39 -30.55
N ILE A 516 11.91 -4.79 -29.36
CA ILE A 516 13.06 -4.82 -28.44
C ILE A 516 13.03 -6.00 -27.44
N GLY A 517 12.10 -6.94 -27.63
CA GLY A 517 12.00 -8.18 -26.84
C GLY A 517 11.27 -8.02 -25.51
N ARG A 518 10.20 -7.20 -25.48
CA ARG A 518 9.24 -7.12 -24.37
C ARG A 518 7.96 -7.87 -24.73
N ASP A 519 7.80 -9.06 -24.15
CA ASP A 519 6.61 -9.89 -24.32
C ASP A 519 5.41 -9.34 -23.52
N ASP A 520 5.66 -8.43 -22.57
CA ASP A 520 4.66 -7.76 -21.73
C ASP A 520 4.27 -6.37 -22.27
N SER A 521 4.46 -6.11 -23.56
CA SER A 521 4.23 -4.79 -24.17
C SER A 521 2.84 -4.23 -23.85
N GLU A 522 1.79 -5.05 -23.94
CA GLU A 522 0.42 -4.61 -23.69
C GLU A 522 0.21 -4.15 -22.24
N ALA A 523 0.77 -4.88 -21.27
CA ALA A 523 0.70 -4.49 -19.86
C ALA A 523 1.47 -3.19 -19.60
N LEU A 524 2.59 -2.99 -20.30
CA LEU A 524 3.37 -1.76 -20.21
C LEU A 524 2.65 -0.55 -20.82
N ILE A 525 1.92 -0.75 -21.93
CA ILE A 525 1.08 0.30 -22.54
C ILE A 525 -0.06 0.69 -21.62
N ASP A 526 -0.72 -0.29 -20.99
CA ASP A 526 -1.79 -0.01 -20.03
C ASP A 526 -1.23 0.66 -18.76
N GLU A 527 -0.05 0.24 -18.27
CA GLU A 527 0.66 0.90 -17.17
C GLU A 527 0.99 2.36 -17.52
N LEU A 528 1.49 2.61 -18.73
CA LEU A 528 1.75 3.96 -19.22
C LEU A 528 0.46 4.76 -19.20
N TYR A 529 -0.56 4.37 -19.97
CA TYR A 529 -1.71 5.23 -20.24
C TYR A 529 -2.64 5.40 -19.03
N PHE A 530 -2.90 4.34 -18.26
CA PHE A 530 -3.88 4.36 -17.19
C PHE A 530 -3.28 4.50 -15.79
N SER A 531 -2.08 3.97 -15.56
CA SER A 531 -1.48 3.95 -14.22
C SER A 531 -0.48 5.08 -13.97
N THR A 532 0.04 5.71 -15.03
CA THR A 532 1.04 6.77 -14.92
C THR A 532 0.37 8.15 -14.87
N TRP A 533 0.53 8.84 -13.74
CA TRP A 533 -0.21 10.07 -13.40
C TRP A 533 -0.07 11.24 -14.39
N TRP A 534 0.97 11.26 -15.22
CA TRP A 534 1.22 12.31 -16.23
C TRP A 534 0.89 11.85 -17.65
N ALA A 535 0.61 10.57 -17.89
CA ALA A 535 0.56 10.04 -19.25
C ALA A 535 -0.59 10.60 -20.10
N MET A 536 -1.76 10.90 -19.51
CA MET A 536 -2.87 11.51 -20.24
C MET A 536 -2.64 13.00 -20.58
N ASP A 537 -1.68 13.65 -19.90
CA ASP A 537 -1.25 15.01 -20.26
C ASP A 537 -0.18 14.98 -21.38
N THR A 538 0.39 13.80 -21.67
CA THR A 538 1.47 13.62 -22.66
C THR A 538 1.03 12.84 -23.90
N VAL A 539 0.21 11.80 -23.75
CA VAL A 539 -0.34 10.99 -24.85
C VAL A 539 -1.76 11.45 -25.11
N THR A 540 -1.95 12.15 -26.23
CA THR A 540 -3.26 12.65 -26.64
C THR A 540 -4.26 11.51 -26.89
N PRO A 541 -5.57 11.72 -26.66
CA PRO A 541 -6.59 10.73 -26.99
C PRO A 541 -6.52 10.26 -28.44
N GLU A 542 -6.15 11.14 -29.37
CA GLU A 542 -5.93 10.86 -30.79
C GLU A 542 -4.88 9.77 -31.03
N ASN A 543 -3.83 9.74 -30.20
CA ASN A 543 -2.77 8.74 -30.24
C ASN A 543 -3.10 7.48 -29.42
N ALA A 544 -4.13 7.51 -28.57
CA ALA A 544 -4.50 6.39 -27.72
C ALA A 544 -5.67 5.55 -28.27
N TRP A 545 -6.71 6.19 -28.78
CA TRP A 545 -7.94 5.50 -29.21
C TRP A 545 -7.71 4.42 -30.28
N PRO A 546 -6.80 4.57 -31.28
CA PRO A 546 -6.64 3.55 -32.32
C PRO A 546 -6.10 2.23 -31.77
N TYR A 547 -5.34 2.28 -30.67
CA TYR A 547 -4.84 1.09 -29.98
C TYR A 547 -5.96 0.32 -29.28
N TYR A 548 -6.89 1.04 -28.64
CA TYR A 548 -8.00 0.45 -27.88
C TYR A 548 -9.23 0.12 -28.73
N ALA A 549 -9.38 0.72 -29.92
CA ALA A 549 -10.48 0.41 -30.84
C ALA A 549 -10.58 -1.09 -31.18
N GLY A 550 -9.44 -1.77 -31.27
CA GLY A 550 -9.37 -3.24 -31.46
C GLY A 550 -9.20 -4.05 -30.17
N ARG A 551 -9.26 -3.42 -28.99
CA ARG A 551 -8.94 -4.01 -27.67
C ARG A 551 -9.90 -3.50 -26.58
N LEU A 552 -11.20 -3.55 -26.87
CA LEU A 552 -12.25 -3.01 -25.99
C LEU A 552 -12.32 -3.70 -24.63
N ASP A 553 -12.00 -4.99 -24.59
CA ASP A 553 -11.88 -5.78 -23.37
C ASP A 553 -10.79 -5.23 -22.44
N ARG A 554 -9.63 -4.84 -22.99
CA ARG A 554 -8.54 -4.23 -22.22
C ARG A 554 -8.90 -2.83 -21.74
N LEU A 555 -9.55 -2.03 -22.60
CA LEU A 555 -10.04 -0.71 -22.23
C LEU A 555 -11.02 -0.80 -21.05
N ALA A 556 -11.98 -1.73 -21.12
CA ALA A 556 -12.94 -1.96 -20.04
C ALA A 556 -12.24 -2.39 -18.75
N ALA A 557 -11.32 -3.36 -18.83
CA ALA A 557 -10.56 -3.83 -17.67
C ALA A 557 -9.72 -2.73 -17.01
N ALA A 558 -9.08 -1.86 -17.80
CA ALA A 558 -8.25 -0.79 -17.29
C ALA A 558 -9.06 0.36 -16.67
N LEU A 559 -10.24 0.68 -17.23
CA LEU A 559 -11.17 1.65 -16.65
C LEU A 559 -11.73 1.14 -15.31
N ASP A 560 -12.11 -0.14 -15.24
CA ASP A 560 -12.56 -0.78 -14.00
C ASP A 560 -11.48 -0.75 -12.91
N ASP A 561 -10.23 -1.07 -13.25
CA ASP A 561 -9.10 -1.07 -12.29
C ASP A 561 -8.75 0.35 -11.81
N ARG A 562 -8.88 1.36 -12.68
CA ARG A 562 -8.68 2.76 -12.32
C ARG A 562 -9.77 3.28 -11.39
N GLU A 563 -11.03 2.90 -11.61
CA GLU A 563 -12.12 3.22 -10.69
C GLU A 563 -11.91 2.61 -9.30
N ARG A 564 -11.36 1.40 -9.24
CA ARG A 564 -10.96 0.75 -7.97
C ARG A 564 -9.75 1.43 -7.32
N THR A 565 -8.72 1.80 -8.09
CA THR A 565 -7.43 2.28 -7.57
C THR A 565 -7.43 3.77 -7.21
N TYR A 566 -8.18 4.60 -7.93
CA TYR A 566 -8.20 6.07 -7.77
C TYR A 566 -9.56 6.65 -7.39
N GLY A 567 -10.49 5.80 -6.96
CA GLY A 567 -11.81 6.19 -6.46
C GLY A 567 -11.75 7.07 -5.21
N THR A 568 -11.38 8.35 -5.36
CA THR A 568 -11.75 9.52 -4.52
C THR A 568 -11.07 10.85 -4.88
N THR A 569 -10.32 11.01 -6.00
CA THR A 569 -9.86 12.37 -6.36
C THR A 569 -9.89 12.71 -7.86
N LYS A 570 -10.79 13.64 -8.17
CA LYS A 570 -11.07 14.40 -9.40
C LYS A 570 -11.97 13.74 -10.45
N PRO A 571 -13.00 14.46 -10.95
CA PRO A 571 -13.82 14.01 -12.06
C PRO A 571 -12.95 13.93 -13.32
N ALA A 572 -13.24 12.94 -14.16
CA ALA A 572 -12.82 12.94 -15.56
C ALA A 572 -13.15 14.32 -16.15
N ARG A 573 -12.13 15.01 -16.68
CA ARG A 573 -12.38 16.15 -17.56
C ARG A 573 -12.88 15.55 -18.88
N ALA A 574 -14.05 16.03 -19.28
CA ALA A 574 -14.75 15.69 -20.52
C ALA A 574 -13.90 15.95 -21.75
#